data_AF-A0A5R8N0I7-F1
#
_entry.id   AF-A0A5R8N0I7-F1
#
_cell.length_a   1.000
_cell.length_b   1.000
_cell.length_c   1.000
_cell.angle_alpha   90.00
_cell.angle_beta   90.00
_cell.angle_gamma   90.00
#
_symmetry.space_group_name_H-M   'P 1'
#
loop_
_entity.id
_entity.type
_entity.pdbx_description
1 polymer ?
#
loop_
_entity_poly.entity_id
_entity_poly.type
_entity_poly.pdbx_seq_one_letter_code
_entity_poly.pdbx_strand_id
1 'polypeptide(L)'
;MSRESRLADLILEHPTVDLLATACLVGPHLALVLVLGHGDIIGWIPQDDRRDLYGIGGAVIAIIFSASAAAIAHYASASGNRARTIKKSVGPVLRRQWLGTLIVPGLSAFMCLLAMALDGSKSGGVSAARWLFEAVVILSILKFVRAMYLFQAMLDVTDLDGVDVGRAPAPQIGQRWRDKPDDRVSQAV
;
A
#
# COMPACT_ATOMS: atom_id res chain seq x y z
N MET A 1 0.18 16.16 -18.51
CA MET A 1 -0.17 15.09 -17.55
C MET A 1 -0.59 13.87 -18.35
N SER A 2 0.16 12.77 -18.24
CA SER A 2 -0.18 11.51 -18.90
C SER A 2 -1.45 10.91 -18.27
N ARG A 3 -2.20 10.07 -19.00
CA ARG A 3 -3.38 9.37 -18.46
C ARG A 3 -3.03 8.50 -17.24
N GLU A 4 -1.80 8.00 -17.19
CA GLU A 4 -1.27 7.17 -16.11
C GLU A 4 -1.19 7.92 -14.79
N SER A 5 -0.81 9.20 -14.80
CA SER A 5 -0.74 10.01 -13.58
C SER A 5 -2.12 10.18 -12.94
N ARG A 6 -3.17 10.41 -13.76
CA ARG A 6 -4.53 10.61 -13.24
C ARG A 6 -5.11 9.36 -12.58
N LEU A 7 -4.81 8.17 -13.11
CA LEU A 7 -5.25 6.92 -12.52
C LEU A 7 -4.52 6.64 -11.21
N ALA A 8 -3.21 6.89 -11.17
CA ALA A 8 -2.43 6.76 -9.93
C ALA A 8 -2.94 7.73 -8.85
N ASP A 9 -3.20 8.98 -9.20
CA ASP A 9 -3.73 10.00 -8.28
C ASP A 9 -5.09 9.57 -7.70
N LEU A 10 -6.01 9.11 -8.55
CA LEU A 10 -7.34 8.70 -8.13
C LEU A 10 -7.34 7.43 -7.25
N ILE A 11 -6.45 6.48 -7.57
CA ILE A 11 -6.20 5.31 -6.72
C ILE A 11 -5.68 5.78 -5.37
N LEU A 12 -4.68 6.65 -5.33
CA LEU A 12 -4.04 7.11 -4.09
C LEU A 12 -4.99 7.91 -3.18
N GLU A 13 -5.87 8.73 -3.75
CA GLU A 13 -6.77 9.60 -2.99
C GLU A 13 -7.93 8.84 -2.31
N HIS A 14 -8.44 7.79 -2.94
CA HIS A 14 -9.66 7.12 -2.48
C HIS A 14 -9.40 5.63 -2.11
N PRO A 15 -9.23 5.31 -0.81
CA PRO A 15 -9.02 3.93 -0.36
C PRO A 15 -10.27 3.04 -0.52
N THR A 16 -11.43 3.65 -0.73
CA THR A 16 -12.70 2.99 -1.07
C THR A 16 -12.73 2.45 -2.50
N VAL A 17 -11.86 2.94 -3.39
CA VAL A 17 -11.77 2.45 -4.78
C VAL A 17 -11.47 0.95 -4.81
N ASP A 18 -10.60 0.46 -3.92
CA ASP A 18 -10.28 -0.97 -3.89
C ASP A 18 -11.49 -1.83 -3.46
N LEU A 19 -12.30 -1.31 -2.53
CA LEU A 19 -13.53 -1.98 -2.09
C LEU A 19 -14.58 -1.99 -3.20
N LEU A 20 -14.78 -0.85 -3.87
CA LEU A 20 -15.71 -0.75 -4.99
C LEU A 20 -15.25 -1.62 -6.16
N ALA A 21 -13.96 -1.62 -6.49
CA ALA A 21 -13.40 -2.49 -7.52
C ALA A 21 -13.58 -3.97 -7.17
N THR A 22 -13.35 -4.35 -5.90
CA THR A 22 -13.62 -5.71 -5.43
C THR A 22 -15.10 -6.07 -5.60
N ALA A 23 -16.01 -5.19 -5.16
CA ALA A 23 -17.45 -5.41 -5.32
C ALA A 23 -17.89 -5.47 -6.79
N CYS A 24 -17.28 -4.67 -7.66
CA CYS A 24 -17.52 -4.67 -9.10
C CYS A 24 -16.92 -5.88 -9.82
N LEU A 25 -15.97 -6.59 -9.24
CA LEU A 25 -15.43 -7.84 -9.79
C LEU A 25 -16.23 -9.04 -9.29
N VAL A 26 -16.36 -9.15 -7.96
CA VAL A 26 -17.03 -10.28 -7.30
C VAL A 26 -18.54 -10.23 -7.53
N GLY A 27 -19.17 -9.06 -7.48
CA GLY A 27 -20.61 -8.89 -7.58
C GLY A 27 -21.17 -9.39 -8.92
N PRO A 28 -20.64 -8.94 -10.07
CA PRO A 28 -21.04 -9.47 -11.38
C PRO A 28 -20.72 -10.95 -11.55
N HIS A 29 -19.58 -11.43 -11.03
CA HIS A 29 -19.25 -12.85 -11.09
C HIS A 29 -20.26 -13.70 -10.29
N LEU A 30 -20.58 -13.28 -9.06
CA LEU A 30 -21.62 -13.88 -8.23
C LEU A 30 -22.99 -13.84 -8.92
N ALA A 31 -23.39 -12.70 -9.46
CA ALA A 31 -24.65 -12.55 -10.18
C ALA A 31 -24.73 -13.48 -11.39
N LEU A 32 -23.64 -13.59 -12.16
CA LEU A 32 -23.54 -14.48 -13.30
C LEU A 32 -23.68 -15.95 -12.89
N VAL A 33 -23.00 -16.38 -11.82
CA VAL A 33 -23.11 -17.74 -11.28
C VAL A 33 -24.51 -18.03 -10.74
N LEU A 34 -25.15 -17.06 -10.07
CA LEU A 34 -26.52 -17.21 -9.56
C LEU A 34 -27.56 -17.33 -10.68
N VAL A 35 -27.38 -16.60 -11.79
CA VAL A 35 -28.33 -16.60 -12.92
C VAL A 35 -28.11 -17.79 -13.85
N LEU A 36 -26.85 -18.12 -14.16
CA LEU A 36 -26.52 -19.17 -15.14
C LEU A 36 -26.33 -20.54 -14.50
N GLY A 37 -26.13 -20.62 -13.18
CA GLY A 37 -25.81 -21.86 -12.46
C GLY A 37 -24.45 -22.46 -12.81
N HIS A 38 -23.64 -21.76 -13.61
CA HIS A 38 -22.33 -22.19 -14.11
C HIS A 38 -21.30 -21.08 -13.86
N GLY A 39 -20.02 -21.45 -13.79
CA GLY A 39 -18.91 -20.50 -13.59
C GLY A 39 -18.41 -20.39 -12.16
N ASP A 40 -18.93 -21.17 -11.20
CA ASP A 40 -18.32 -21.27 -9.86
C ASP A 40 -16.99 -22.03 -9.96
N ILE A 41 -15.91 -21.30 -10.26
CA ILE A 41 -14.55 -21.84 -10.46
C ILE A 41 -14.12 -22.60 -9.19
N ILE A 42 -14.40 -22.05 -8.01
CA ILE A 42 -14.03 -22.64 -6.73
C ILE A 42 -14.95 -23.83 -6.41
N GLY A 43 -16.24 -23.74 -6.76
CA GLY A 43 -17.22 -24.78 -6.52
C GLY A 43 -16.95 -26.09 -7.25
N TRP A 44 -16.19 -26.07 -8.34
CA TRP A 44 -15.74 -27.28 -9.05
C TRP A 44 -14.65 -28.06 -8.33
N ILE A 45 -14.01 -27.45 -7.34
CA ILE A 45 -12.93 -28.07 -6.58
C ILE A 45 -13.54 -28.93 -5.44
N PRO A 46 -13.08 -30.18 -5.24
CA PRO A 46 -13.47 -31.00 -4.10
C PRO A 46 -13.28 -30.26 -2.76
N GLN A 47 -14.12 -30.55 -1.78
CA GLN A 47 -14.13 -29.76 -0.55
C GLN A 47 -12.80 -29.80 0.22
N ASP A 48 -12.14 -30.95 0.27
CA ASP A 48 -10.84 -31.08 0.96
C ASP A 48 -9.80 -30.20 0.26
N ASP A 49 -9.73 -30.25 -1.06
CA ASP A 49 -8.86 -29.41 -1.88
C ASP A 49 -9.18 -27.91 -1.76
N ARG A 50 -10.46 -27.53 -1.55
CA ARG A 50 -10.84 -26.13 -1.29
C ARG A 50 -10.31 -25.61 0.04
N ARG A 51 -10.33 -26.45 1.08
CA ARG A 51 -9.80 -26.07 2.40
C ARG A 51 -8.30 -25.82 2.32
N ASP A 52 -7.59 -26.65 1.56
CA ASP A 52 -6.18 -26.45 1.27
C ASP A 52 -5.96 -25.16 0.46
N LEU A 53 -6.79 -24.89 -0.54
CA LEU A 53 -6.75 -23.64 -1.32
C LEU A 53 -6.92 -22.40 -0.44
N TYR A 54 -7.86 -22.40 0.50
CA TYR A 54 -8.04 -21.28 1.42
C TYR A 54 -6.83 -21.10 2.34
N GLY A 55 -6.25 -22.20 2.82
CA GLY A 55 -5.02 -22.17 3.61
C GLY A 55 -3.85 -21.56 2.83
N ILE A 56 -3.64 -22.03 1.59
CA ILE A 56 -2.60 -21.50 0.69
C ILE A 56 -2.85 -20.02 0.38
N GLY A 57 -4.08 -19.63 0.07
CA GLY A 57 -4.43 -18.24 -0.19
C GLY A 57 -4.15 -17.34 1.01
N GLY A 58 -4.49 -17.80 2.22
CA GLY A 58 -4.13 -17.12 3.47
C GLY A 58 -2.62 -16.93 3.64
N ALA A 59 -1.83 -17.96 3.33
CA ALA A 59 -0.37 -17.89 3.38
C ALA A 59 0.21 -16.87 2.37
N VAL A 60 -0.29 -16.87 1.12
CA VAL A 60 0.12 -15.88 0.10
C VAL A 60 -0.22 -14.46 0.54
N ILE A 61 -1.41 -14.23 1.08
CA ILE A 61 -1.81 -12.92 1.59
C ILE A 61 -0.92 -12.49 2.77
N ALA A 62 -0.52 -13.42 3.64
CA ALA A 62 0.41 -13.13 4.73
C ALA A 62 1.81 -12.72 4.23
N ILE A 63 2.29 -13.29 3.12
CA ILE A 63 3.54 -12.88 2.45
C ILE A 63 3.40 -11.46 1.88
N ILE A 64 2.27 -11.17 1.22
CA ILE A 64 1.94 -9.82 0.72
C ILE A 64 1.94 -8.79 1.86
N PHE A 65 1.34 -9.16 3.00
CA PHE A 65 1.30 -8.36 4.20
C PHE A 65 2.72 -8.06 4.73
N SER A 66 3.59 -9.07 4.84
CA SER A 66 4.95 -8.87 5.35
C SER A 66 5.80 -8.00 4.43
N ALA A 67 5.68 -8.16 3.10
CA ALA A 67 6.33 -7.29 2.13
C ALA A 67 5.87 -5.83 2.27
N SER A 68 4.56 -5.61 2.47
CA SER A 68 4.00 -4.27 2.69
C SER A 68 4.49 -3.64 4.00
N ALA A 69 4.65 -4.43 5.06
CA ALA A 69 5.22 -3.98 6.33
C ALA A 69 6.69 -3.55 6.18
N ALA A 70 7.49 -4.29 5.40
CA ALA A 70 8.87 -3.92 5.10
C ALA A 70 8.95 -2.59 4.33
N ALA A 71 8.08 -2.38 3.33
CA ALA A 71 7.99 -1.11 2.60
C ALA A 71 7.69 0.08 3.53
N ILE A 72 6.78 -0.10 4.49
CA ILE A 72 6.46 0.92 5.52
C ILE A 72 7.67 1.20 6.42
N ALA A 73 8.39 0.16 6.84
CA ALA A 73 9.58 0.31 7.66
C ALA A 73 10.67 1.13 6.93
N HIS A 74 10.87 0.85 5.64
CA HIS A 74 11.76 1.65 4.78
C HIS A 74 11.30 3.12 4.72
N TYR A 75 10.02 3.38 4.46
CA TYR A 75 9.46 4.74 4.51
C TYR A 75 9.70 5.42 5.85
N ALA A 76 9.46 4.72 6.97
CA ALA A 76 9.67 5.26 8.30
C ALA A 76 11.14 5.66 8.53
N SER A 77 12.08 4.87 8.02
CA SER A 77 13.53 5.10 8.14
C SER A 77 14.08 6.26 7.28
N ALA A 78 13.37 6.65 6.20
CA ALA A 78 13.82 7.70 5.30
C ALA A 78 13.97 9.06 6.03
N SER A 79 15.17 9.65 6.00
CA SER A 79 15.53 10.82 6.81
C SER A 79 16.04 12.03 6.00
N GLY A 80 16.05 11.95 4.67
CA GLY A 80 16.46 13.04 3.78
C GLY A 80 15.60 14.30 3.89
N ASN A 81 16.07 15.42 3.33
CA ASN A 81 15.41 16.71 3.51
C ASN A 81 14.06 16.77 2.79
N ARG A 82 13.95 16.15 1.60
CA ARG A 82 12.68 16.02 0.88
C ARG A 82 11.76 15.03 1.59
N ALA A 83 12.28 13.87 2.02
CA ALA A 83 11.51 12.92 2.81
C ALA A 83 10.92 13.53 4.08
N ARG A 84 11.68 14.38 4.80
CA ARG A 84 11.16 15.14 5.97
C ARG A 84 10.08 16.15 5.59
N THR A 85 10.25 16.84 4.47
CA THR A 85 9.27 17.82 3.99
C THR A 85 7.95 17.14 3.58
N ILE A 86 8.03 16.00 2.90
CA ILE A 86 6.86 15.17 2.54
C ILE A 86 6.18 14.63 3.80
N LYS A 87 6.94 14.09 4.76
CA LYS A 87 6.40 13.64 6.06
C LYS A 87 5.68 14.75 6.82
N LYS A 88 6.11 16.00 6.71
CA LYS A 88 5.44 17.16 7.35
C LYS A 88 4.18 17.61 6.59
N SER A 89 4.22 17.66 5.27
CA SER A 89 3.13 18.20 4.44
C SER A 89 1.99 17.22 4.20
N VAL A 90 2.31 15.96 3.89
CA VAL A 90 1.33 14.92 3.51
C VAL A 90 1.36 13.69 4.42
N GLY A 91 2.22 13.68 5.45
CA GLY A 91 2.43 12.53 6.33
C GLY A 91 1.17 11.94 6.99
N PRO A 92 0.19 12.74 7.47
CA PRO A 92 -1.04 12.19 8.02
C PRO A 92 -1.88 11.41 7.00
N VAL A 93 -1.99 11.91 5.76
CA VAL A 93 -2.71 11.26 4.66
C VAL A 93 -1.98 9.99 4.25
N LEU A 94 -0.67 10.09 4.05
CA LEU A 94 0.19 8.97 3.67
C LEU A 94 0.15 7.86 4.73
N ARG A 95 0.16 8.21 6.02
CA ARG A 95 0.03 7.25 7.14
C ARG A 95 -1.30 6.51 7.12
N ARG A 96 -2.42 7.19 6.84
CA ARG A 96 -3.74 6.54 6.72
C ARG A 96 -3.77 5.54 5.57
N GLN A 97 -3.19 5.92 4.43
CA GLN A 97 -3.08 5.02 3.28
C GLN A 97 -2.24 3.79 3.65
N TRP A 98 -1.04 3.97 4.20
CA TRP A 98 -0.17 2.88 4.65
C TRP A 98 -0.83 1.95 5.66
N LEU A 99 -1.53 2.49 6.66
CA LEU A 99 -2.26 1.68 7.64
C LEU A 99 -3.36 0.86 6.98
N GLY A 100 -4.10 1.43 6.03
CA GLY A 100 -5.11 0.70 5.26
C GLY A 100 -4.51 -0.47 4.48
N THR A 101 -3.34 -0.27 3.88
CA THR A 101 -2.63 -1.31 3.12
C THR A 101 -2.02 -2.39 3.99
N LEU A 102 -1.83 -2.15 5.29
CA LEU A 102 -1.33 -3.14 6.24
C LEU A 102 -2.48 -3.90 6.93
N ILE A 103 -3.50 -3.19 7.40
CA ILE A 103 -4.62 -3.77 8.14
C ILE A 103 -5.45 -4.69 7.23
N VAL A 104 -5.72 -4.28 5.99
CA VAL A 104 -6.63 -5.02 5.10
C VAL A 104 -6.07 -6.41 4.74
N PRO A 105 -4.83 -6.56 4.23
CA PRO A 105 -4.27 -7.90 3.98
C PRO A 105 -4.20 -8.77 5.23
N GLY A 106 -3.85 -8.21 6.40
CA GLY A 106 -3.86 -8.94 7.66
C GLY A 106 -5.25 -9.49 8.01
N LEU A 107 -6.29 -8.67 7.84
CA LEU A 107 -7.67 -9.10 8.03
C LEU A 107 -8.11 -10.11 6.96
N SER A 108 -7.70 -9.93 5.71
CA SER A 108 -7.99 -10.84 4.60
C SER A 108 -7.40 -12.23 4.80
N ALA A 109 -6.17 -12.34 5.34
CA ALA A 109 -5.58 -13.62 5.72
C ALA A 109 -6.42 -14.33 6.80
N PHE A 110 -6.87 -13.58 7.82
CA PHE A 110 -7.79 -14.11 8.83
C PHE A 110 -9.14 -14.55 8.22
N MET A 111 -9.67 -13.80 7.25
CA MET A 111 -10.90 -14.16 6.55
C MET A 111 -10.75 -15.41 5.67
N CYS A 112 -9.55 -15.72 5.16
CA CYS A 112 -9.29 -16.99 4.49
C CYS A 112 -9.42 -18.18 5.46
N LEU A 113 -8.92 -18.05 6.69
CA LEU A 113 -9.11 -19.05 7.74
C LEU A 113 -10.59 -19.17 8.13
N LEU A 114 -11.31 -18.05 8.17
CA LEU A 114 -12.76 -18.07 8.41
C LEU A 114 -13.50 -18.77 7.26
N ALA A 115 -13.15 -18.51 6.01
CA ALA A 115 -13.70 -19.22 4.85
C ALA A 115 -13.45 -20.73 4.95
N MET A 116 -12.24 -21.15 5.37
CA MET A 116 -11.92 -22.55 5.63
C MET A 116 -12.78 -23.18 6.72
N ALA A 117 -13.04 -22.46 7.81
CA ALA A 117 -13.92 -22.91 8.89
C ALA A 117 -15.39 -22.99 8.44
N LEU A 118 -15.84 -22.06 7.60
CA LEU A 118 -17.21 -21.98 7.09
C LEU A 118 -17.51 -23.00 5.97
N ASP A 119 -16.50 -23.48 5.25
CA ASP A 119 -16.68 -24.48 4.18
C ASP A 119 -16.88 -25.89 4.77
N GLY A 120 -18.09 -26.09 5.32
CA GLY A 120 -18.57 -27.32 5.94
C GLY A 120 -19.22 -28.32 4.95
N SER A 121 -19.28 -29.58 5.38
CA SER A 121 -19.57 -30.81 4.60
C SER A 121 -20.92 -30.88 3.86
N LYS A 122 -21.82 -29.89 3.97
CA LYS A 122 -23.20 -30.01 3.50
C LYS A 122 -23.64 -29.08 2.38
N SER A 123 -22.75 -28.28 1.78
CA SER A 123 -23.16 -27.32 0.76
C SER A 123 -22.94 -27.82 -0.67
N GLY A 124 -23.96 -28.50 -1.22
CA GLY A 124 -24.08 -28.75 -2.67
C GLY A 124 -24.48 -27.52 -3.49
N GLY A 125 -24.52 -26.33 -2.87
CA GLY A 125 -24.94 -25.07 -3.49
C GLY A 125 -23.90 -23.95 -3.35
N VAL A 126 -24.33 -22.74 -3.70
CA VAL A 126 -23.53 -21.50 -3.62
C VAL A 126 -23.12 -21.26 -2.17
N SER A 127 -21.84 -21.49 -1.86
CA SER A 127 -21.29 -21.35 -0.51
C SER A 127 -20.76 -19.94 -0.27
N ALA A 128 -21.19 -19.31 0.83
CA ALA A 128 -20.70 -17.99 1.23
C ALA A 128 -19.17 -17.97 1.46
N ALA A 129 -18.58 -19.11 1.85
CA ALA A 129 -17.14 -19.24 2.05
C ALA A 129 -16.34 -18.99 0.76
N ARG A 130 -16.85 -19.47 -0.40
CA ARG A 130 -16.18 -19.34 -1.70
C ARG A 130 -16.09 -17.87 -2.12
N TRP A 131 -17.22 -17.16 -2.01
CA TRP A 131 -17.32 -15.74 -2.35
C TRP A 131 -16.57 -14.84 -1.38
N LEU A 132 -16.58 -15.19 -0.09
CA LEU A 132 -15.75 -14.53 0.90
C LEU A 132 -14.27 -14.67 0.52
N PHE A 133 -13.81 -15.89 0.23
CA PHE A 133 -12.43 -16.14 -0.19
C PHE A 133 -12.04 -15.35 -1.45
N GLU A 134 -12.87 -15.42 -2.50
CA GLU A 134 -12.63 -14.70 -3.75
C GLU A 134 -12.53 -13.19 -3.51
N ALA A 135 -13.46 -12.62 -2.74
CA ALA A 135 -13.45 -11.20 -2.41
C ALA A 135 -12.19 -10.78 -1.65
N VAL A 136 -11.75 -11.58 -0.68
CA VAL A 136 -10.57 -11.21 0.12
C VAL A 136 -9.27 -11.37 -0.65
N VAL A 137 -9.19 -12.33 -1.59
CA VAL A 137 -8.05 -12.48 -2.49
C VAL A 137 -7.96 -11.28 -3.43
N ILE A 138 -9.06 -10.92 -4.11
CA ILE A 138 -9.10 -9.76 -5.02
C ILE A 138 -8.75 -8.48 -4.27
N LEU A 139 -9.37 -8.25 -3.11
CA LEU A 139 -9.09 -7.07 -2.29
C LEU A 139 -7.61 -7.01 -1.87
N SER A 140 -7.02 -8.14 -1.50
CA SER A 140 -5.61 -8.21 -1.11
C SER A 140 -4.68 -7.88 -2.27
N ILE A 141 -4.97 -8.38 -3.48
CA ILE A 141 -4.20 -8.08 -4.69
C ILE A 141 -4.28 -6.57 -4.99
N LEU A 142 -5.48 -5.98 -4.99
CA LEU A 142 -5.66 -4.55 -5.25
C LEU A 142 -4.91 -3.68 -4.22
N LYS A 143 -4.98 -4.05 -2.94
CA LYS A 143 -4.23 -3.37 -1.87
C LYS A 143 -2.72 -3.52 -2.06
N PHE A 144 -2.24 -4.69 -2.46
CA PHE A 144 -0.83 -4.91 -2.73
C PHE A 144 -0.32 -4.03 -3.89
N VAL A 145 -1.06 -3.98 -4.99
CA VAL A 145 -0.74 -3.10 -6.12
C VAL A 145 -0.66 -1.64 -5.68
N ARG A 146 -1.60 -1.18 -4.84
CA ARG A 146 -1.54 0.17 -4.24
C ARG A 146 -0.30 0.36 -3.36
N ALA A 147 0.07 -0.62 -2.53
CA ALA A 147 1.30 -0.57 -1.74
C ALA A 147 2.54 -0.43 -2.63
N MET A 148 2.60 -1.14 -3.76
CA MET A 148 3.72 -1.04 -4.70
C MET A 148 3.84 0.36 -5.29
N TYR A 149 2.75 0.99 -5.72
CA TYR A 149 2.79 2.38 -6.21
C TYR A 149 3.26 3.36 -5.14
N LEU A 150 2.76 3.22 -3.90
CA LEU A 150 3.20 4.04 -2.77
C LEU A 150 4.69 3.84 -2.46
N PHE A 151 5.17 2.60 -2.55
CA PHE A 151 6.56 2.27 -2.28
C PHE A 151 7.48 2.83 -3.37
N GLN A 152 7.12 2.67 -4.65
CA GLN A 152 7.87 3.23 -5.77
C GLN A 152 8.00 4.75 -5.66
N ALA A 153 6.90 5.45 -5.39
CA ALA A 153 6.93 6.90 -5.19
C ALA A 153 7.88 7.33 -4.05
N MET A 154 8.01 6.50 -3.00
CA MET A 154 8.94 6.76 -1.91
C MET A 154 10.40 6.45 -2.27
N LEU A 155 10.65 5.44 -3.10
CA LEU A 155 11.98 5.16 -3.63
C LEU A 155 12.45 6.33 -4.50
N ASP A 156 11.62 6.82 -5.40
CA ASP A 156 11.94 7.98 -6.26
C ASP A 156 12.35 9.20 -5.42
N VAL A 157 11.62 9.48 -4.34
CA VAL A 157 11.97 10.57 -3.40
C VAL A 157 13.31 10.31 -2.71
N THR A 158 13.56 9.07 -2.30
CA THR A 158 14.78 8.70 -1.57
C THR A 158 16.01 8.76 -2.49
N ASP A 159 15.87 8.32 -3.74
CA ASP A 159 16.91 8.39 -4.76
C ASP A 159 17.28 9.85 -5.07
N LEU A 160 16.28 10.73 -5.18
CA LEU A 160 16.50 12.17 -5.34
C LEU A 160 17.19 12.80 -4.13
N ASP A 161 16.85 12.37 -2.91
CA ASP A 161 17.55 12.79 -1.68
C ASP A 161 18.99 12.26 -1.61
N GLY A 162 19.28 11.11 -2.23
CA GLY A 162 20.62 10.50 -2.27
C GLY A 162 21.58 11.16 -3.27
N VAL A 163 21.06 11.70 -4.37
CA VAL A 163 21.85 12.43 -5.39
C VAL A 163 22.16 13.87 -4.95
N ASP A 164 21.33 14.47 -4.09
CA ASP A 164 21.55 15.79 -3.50
C ASP A 164 22.71 15.69 -2.47
N VAL A 165 23.96 15.73 -2.95
CA VAL A 165 25.16 15.74 -2.10
C VAL A 165 25.01 16.91 -1.13
N GLY A 166 24.74 16.59 0.14
CA GLY A 166 24.31 17.57 1.13
C GLY A 166 25.14 18.84 1.05
N ARG A 167 24.45 20.00 0.98
CA ARG A 167 25.07 21.32 0.84
C ARG A 167 26.27 21.38 1.79
N ALA A 168 27.48 21.48 1.23
CA ALA A 168 28.70 21.53 2.03
C ALA A 168 28.49 22.56 3.15
N PRO A 169 28.85 22.25 4.40
CA PRO A 169 28.67 23.19 5.50
C PRO A 169 29.25 24.53 5.07
N ALA A 170 28.50 25.61 5.33
CA ALA A 170 28.94 26.95 4.96
C ALA A 170 30.39 27.14 5.42
N PRO A 171 31.30 27.60 4.55
CA PRO A 171 32.69 27.76 4.92
C PRO A 171 32.75 28.57 6.21
N GLN A 172 33.44 28.05 7.22
CA GLN A 172 33.60 28.79 8.47
C GLN A 172 34.32 30.09 8.13
N ILE A 173 33.67 31.24 8.37
CA ILE A 173 34.30 32.54 8.21
C ILE A 173 35.50 32.56 9.15
N GLY A 174 36.71 32.54 8.57
CA GLY A 174 37.95 32.56 9.31
C GLY A 174 38.02 33.80 10.22
N GLN A 175 38.66 33.68 11.38
CA GLN A 175 38.76 34.76 12.38
C GLN A 175 39.21 36.11 11.77
N ARG A 176 40.10 36.07 10.78
CA ARG A 176 40.56 37.25 10.03
C ARG A 176 39.45 38.15 9.47
N TRP A 177 38.29 37.60 9.14
CA TRP A 177 37.15 38.35 8.63
C TRP A 177 36.18 38.81 9.73
N ARG A 178 36.21 38.19 10.92
CA ARG A 178 35.49 38.65 12.10
C ARG A 178 36.17 39.85 12.76
N ASP A 179 37.50 39.89 12.68
CA ASP A 179 38.30 40.91 13.37
C ASP A 179 38.55 42.17 12.51
N LYS A 180 37.98 42.26 11.31
CA LYS A 180 38.06 43.48 10.50
C LYS A 180 37.19 44.55 11.18
N PRO A 181 37.76 45.67 11.65
CA PRO A 181 36.98 46.79 12.14
C PRO A 181 36.04 47.25 11.02
N ASP A 182 34.82 47.66 11.36
CA ASP A 182 33.91 48.24 10.38
C ASP A 182 34.40 49.65 10.06
N ASP A 183 35.29 49.75 9.07
CA ASP A 183 35.91 51.00 8.60
C ASP A 183 34.84 52.05 8.19
N ARG A 184 33.58 51.63 8.02
CA ARG A 184 32.43 52.50 7.68
C ARG A 184 31.94 53.35 8.84
N VAL A 185 32.20 52.96 10.08
CA VAL A 185 31.79 53.74 11.26
C VAL A 185 32.73 54.92 11.50
N SER A 186 33.98 54.83 11.02
CA SER A 186 35.03 55.83 11.28
C SER A 186 35.06 57.01 10.31
N GLN A 187 34.25 57.01 9.24
CA GLN A 187 34.17 58.13 8.28
C GLN A 187 32.93 59.02 8.47
N ALA A 188 32.12 58.76 9.50
CA ALA A 188 30.88 59.50 9.78
C ALA A 188 31.00 60.52 10.93
N VAL A 189 32.23 60.88 11.35
CA VAL A 189 32.49 61.90 12.38
C VAL A 189 33.26 63.07 11.80
#